data_AF-A0A1E5TES1-F1
#
_entry.id   AF-A0A1E5TES1-F1
#
_cell.length_a   1.000
_cell.length_b   1.000
_cell.length_c   1.000
_cell.angle_alpha   90.00
_cell.angle_beta   90.00
_cell.angle_gamma   90.00
#
_symmetry.space_group_name_H-M   'P 1'
#
loop_
_entity.id
_entity.type
_entity.pdbx_description
1 polymer ?
#
loop_
_entity_poly.entity_id
_entity_poly.type
_entity_poly.pdbx_seq_one_letter_code
_entity_poly.pdbx_strand_id
1 'polypeptide(L)'
;MPFLILELPTPLNKKDIWTKESNGTYDYVDDKKIILDKQEHLIYKIWGGAILVIALFIYLFGLLVSDKGIATSGYIGILIMVGISIPFFIYGFTAPQKWYVYNREQGLITFPEWFYKPDTTLPFTKGKFTWFGNGGTSGALRIELYVARGESKKGALLVTHHEIGEASESWSFIVWYMDKNRSLPPGDAFDAYREADFERRKAEGFSPPLLFKIPFNVKKGSSNSKDDDGIINIKLSNNKGFKIVNSTEIKTKYGSIIEVEIEIDAQEKVDTYLNFYSSDNKDDTWNAGEYENVYCGCFKLTFDYCVCTDWSAVAPIIPKGKFIGWGHTGITQNCYHYSLEQLRQAGHWVKSERWNKKWDGTKEVNDHIYQIFLETDVAGMTKGVQKDQFKKGVEYLKKTIKNKIPVMVGVDDDVKLSNDDETTEHFVVIVGMGSDTNGNYFLFYDNAVPNSSVGASSDNKLYCKCKDSKLEGTGSLLNRYIQINTSKKKYVVTQIRETK
;
A
#
# COMPACT_ATOMS: atom_id res chain seq x y z
N MET A 1 1.92 17.66 10.80
CA MET A 1 2.38 16.39 11.38
C MET A 1 2.89 15.49 10.29
N PRO A 2 3.84 14.57 10.57
CA PRO A 2 4.25 13.61 9.57
C PRO A 2 3.12 12.60 9.29
N PHE A 3 3.02 12.15 8.03
CA PHE A 3 2.11 11.08 7.60
C PHE A 3 2.72 9.73 7.97
N LEU A 4 2.85 9.48 9.28
CA LEU A 4 3.44 8.26 9.84
C LEU A 4 2.43 7.61 10.78
N ILE A 5 2.43 6.27 10.77
CA ILE A 5 1.80 5.45 11.80
C ILE A 5 2.66 5.62 13.05
N LEU A 6 2.09 6.25 14.07
CA LEU A 6 2.80 6.56 15.32
C LEU A 6 2.76 5.36 16.26
N GLU A 7 1.64 4.62 16.26
CA GLU A 7 1.44 3.40 17.03
C GLU A 7 0.39 2.50 16.35
N LEU A 8 0.16 1.31 16.92
CA LEU A 8 -0.83 0.39 16.37
C LEU A 8 -2.24 0.96 16.61
N PRO A 9 -3.05 1.23 15.57
CA PRO A 9 -4.39 1.75 15.77
C PRO A 9 -5.32 0.71 16.40
N THR A 10 -6.29 1.16 17.18
CA THR A 10 -7.39 0.32 17.66
C THR A 10 -8.09 -0.34 16.45
N PRO A 11 -8.36 -1.66 16.47
CA PRO A 11 -9.10 -2.32 15.40
C PRO A 11 -10.51 -1.74 15.25
N LEU A 12 -10.91 -1.41 14.01
CA LEU A 12 -12.25 -0.92 13.71
C LEU A 12 -13.22 -2.09 13.54
N ASN A 13 -14.23 -2.18 14.39
CA ASN A 13 -15.16 -3.31 14.38
C ASN A 13 -16.55 -2.91 13.88
N LYS A 14 -17.37 -3.90 13.48
CA LYS A 14 -18.75 -3.69 13.01
C LYS A 14 -19.63 -2.96 14.01
N LYS A 15 -19.38 -3.13 15.32
CA LYS A 15 -20.09 -2.40 16.39
C LYS A 15 -19.84 -0.89 16.37
N ASP A 16 -18.71 -0.47 15.80
CA ASP A 16 -18.30 0.93 15.72
C ASP A 16 -18.96 1.63 14.52
N ILE A 17 -19.62 0.87 13.63
CA ILE A 17 -20.44 1.37 12.53
C ILE A 17 -21.87 1.59 13.04
N TRP A 18 -22.45 2.73 12.71
CA TRP A 18 -23.82 3.07 13.04
C TRP A 18 -24.78 2.16 12.27
N THR A 19 -25.62 1.43 12.99
CA THR A 19 -26.68 0.60 12.42
C THR A 19 -27.96 0.75 13.23
N LYS A 20 -29.05 0.10 12.82
CA LYS A 20 -30.28 0.05 13.64
C LYS A 20 -30.06 -0.63 15.00
N GLU A 21 -29.00 -1.42 15.15
CA GLU A 21 -28.71 -2.24 16.33
C GLU A 21 -27.47 -1.73 17.11
N SER A 22 -26.68 -0.81 16.53
CA SER A 22 -25.45 -0.28 17.13
C SER A 22 -25.34 1.25 17.02
N ASN A 23 -25.06 1.91 18.14
CA ASN A 23 -24.75 3.35 18.20
C ASN A 23 -23.26 3.60 17.89
N GLY A 24 -22.81 3.14 16.71
CA GLY A 24 -21.44 3.35 16.25
C GLY A 24 -21.16 4.80 15.87
N THR A 25 -19.87 5.15 15.83
CA THR A 25 -19.36 6.49 15.47
C THR A 25 -19.28 6.71 13.96
N TYR A 26 -19.18 5.63 13.16
CA TYR A 26 -19.00 5.70 11.72
C TYR A 26 -20.30 5.42 10.98
N ASP A 27 -20.76 6.31 10.10
CA ASP A 27 -21.98 6.08 9.31
C ASP A 27 -21.76 5.08 8.17
N TYR A 28 -20.54 5.02 7.61
CA TYR A 28 -20.21 4.13 6.51
C TYR A 28 -18.71 3.81 6.46
N VAL A 29 -18.40 2.54 6.17
CA VAL A 29 -17.02 2.02 6.07
C VAL A 29 -16.94 0.97 4.96
N ASP A 30 -16.02 1.17 4.02
CA ASP A 30 -15.58 0.17 3.04
C ASP A 30 -14.08 0.36 2.66
N ASP A 31 -13.61 -0.36 1.62
CA ASP A 31 -12.23 -0.25 1.10
C ASP A 31 -11.93 1.03 0.32
N LYS A 32 -12.94 1.87 0.03
CA LYS A 32 -12.83 3.05 -0.85
C LYS A 32 -13.06 4.37 -0.12
N LYS A 33 -13.98 4.40 0.83
CA LYS A 33 -14.33 5.58 1.62
C LYS A 33 -14.82 5.24 3.04
N ILE A 34 -14.53 6.14 3.97
CA ILE A 34 -15.15 6.20 5.29
C ILE A 34 -15.93 7.50 5.40
N ILE A 35 -17.13 7.45 6.00
CA ILE A 35 -18.01 8.61 6.20
C ILE A 35 -18.40 8.71 7.68
N LEU A 36 -18.33 9.93 8.21
CA LEU A 36 -18.83 10.28 9.54
C LEU A 36 -19.65 11.57 9.47
N ASP A 37 -20.80 11.58 10.15
CA ASP A 37 -21.63 12.75 10.38
C ASP A 37 -21.10 13.56 11.57
N LYS A 38 -20.88 14.86 11.38
CA LYS A 38 -20.51 15.77 12.47
C LYS A 38 -21.64 15.98 13.48
N GLN A 39 -22.89 15.68 13.12
CA GLN A 39 -24.11 15.89 13.93
C GLN A 39 -24.29 17.30 14.52
N GLU A 40 -23.57 18.30 13.99
CA GLU A 40 -23.51 19.65 14.57
C GLU A 40 -24.89 20.32 14.60
N HIS A 41 -25.68 20.08 13.56
CA HIS A 41 -27.02 20.63 13.42
C HIS A 41 -27.95 20.15 14.55
N LEU A 42 -27.82 18.88 14.98
CA LEU A 42 -28.65 18.29 16.03
C LEU A 42 -28.37 18.95 17.38
N ILE A 43 -27.09 19.18 17.66
CA ILE A 43 -26.64 19.90 18.86
C ILE A 43 -27.28 21.30 18.89
N TYR A 44 -27.14 22.10 17.83
CA TYR A 44 -27.73 23.45 17.84
C TYR A 44 -29.26 23.47 17.86
N LYS A 45 -29.93 22.49 17.22
CA LYS A 45 -31.40 22.32 17.35
C LYS A 45 -31.80 22.10 18.81
N ILE A 46 -31.14 21.18 19.50
CA ILE A 46 -31.46 20.82 20.89
C ILE A 46 -31.14 21.98 21.83
N TRP A 47 -29.92 22.52 21.78
CA TRP A 47 -29.48 23.59 22.69
C TRP A 47 -30.23 24.89 22.44
N GLY A 48 -30.37 25.31 21.18
CA GLY A 48 -31.13 26.50 20.83
C GLY A 48 -32.60 26.39 21.26
N GLY A 49 -33.22 25.22 21.04
CA GLY A 49 -34.59 24.96 21.46
C GLY A 49 -34.76 24.93 22.98
N ALA A 50 -33.86 24.25 23.68
CA ALA A 50 -33.89 24.15 25.15
C ALA A 50 -33.77 25.53 25.81
N ILE A 51 -32.87 26.40 25.33
CA ILE A 51 -32.72 27.74 25.89
C ILE A 51 -33.96 28.60 25.64
N LEU A 52 -34.61 28.47 24.47
CA LEU A 52 -35.87 29.17 24.18
C LEU A 52 -37.00 28.71 25.12
N VAL A 53 -37.10 27.41 25.39
CA VAL A 53 -38.07 26.85 26.35
C VAL A 53 -37.79 27.35 27.77
N ILE A 54 -36.52 27.39 28.18
CA ILE A 54 -36.12 27.93 29.50
C ILE A 54 -36.45 29.42 29.60
N ALA A 55 -36.17 30.22 28.57
CA ALA A 55 -36.48 31.65 28.55
C ALA A 55 -37.99 31.89 28.66
N LEU A 56 -38.80 31.10 27.95
CA LEU A 56 -40.26 31.13 28.05
C LEU A 56 -40.74 30.74 29.45
N PHE A 57 -40.16 29.69 30.04
CA PHE A 57 -40.49 29.24 31.38
C PHE A 57 -40.18 30.33 32.43
N ILE A 58 -39.01 30.96 32.37
CA ILE A 58 -38.64 32.07 33.28
C ILE A 58 -39.60 33.24 33.13
N TYR A 59 -39.98 33.58 31.90
CA TYR A 59 -40.96 34.64 31.63
C TYR A 59 -42.32 34.34 32.26
N LEU A 60 -42.88 33.15 32.00
CA LEU A 60 -44.18 32.74 32.52
C LEU A 60 -44.17 32.59 34.05
N PHE A 61 -43.11 32.01 34.62
CA PHE A 61 -42.95 31.87 36.07
C PHE A 61 -42.82 33.23 36.76
N GLY A 62 -42.08 34.16 36.16
CA GLY A 62 -41.95 35.52 36.68
C GLY A 62 -43.28 36.29 36.70
N LEU A 63 -44.13 36.07 35.69
CA LEU A 63 -45.50 36.61 35.67
C LEU A 63 -46.42 35.95 36.72
N LEU A 64 -46.20 34.66 37.02
CA LEU A 64 -47.03 33.91 37.96
C LEU A 64 -46.70 34.23 39.44
N VAL A 65 -45.45 34.53 39.75
CA VAL A 65 -44.96 34.67 41.14
C VAL A 65 -44.85 36.14 41.59
N SER A 66 -44.77 37.09 40.66
CA SER A 66 -44.57 38.51 40.99
C SER A 66 -45.81 39.35 40.70
N ASP A 67 -46.46 39.85 41.75
CA ASP A 67 -47.55 40.83 41.65
C ASP A 67 -47.13 42.15 40.99
N LYS A 68 -45.82 42.45 40.98
CA LYS A 68 -45.22 43.63 40.35
C LYS A 68 -44.63 43.34 38.96
N GLY A 69 -44.75 42.10 38.47
CA GLY A 69 -44.13 41.63 37.24
C GLY A 69 -42.61 41.45 37.33
N ILE A 70 -41.97 41.21 36.19
CA ILE A 70 -40.51 41.02 36.08
C ILE A 70 -39.82 42.40 36.07
N ALA A 71 -38.71 42.55 36.79
CA ALA A 71 -37.92 43.78 36.75
C ALA A 71 -37.34 44.05 35.35
N THR A 72 -37.13 45.31 34.98
CA THR A 72 -36.59 45.70 33.65
C THR A 72 -35.28 44.98 33.31
N SER A 73 -34.40 44.75 34.29
CA SER A 73 -33.17 43.98 34.11
C SER A 73 -33.42 42.50 33.75
N GLY A 74 -34.47 41.89 34.28
CA GLY A 74 -34.88 40.53 33.95
C GLY A 74 -35.43 40.41 32.53
N TYR A 75 -36.21 41.39 32.08
CA TYR A 75 -36.65 41.49 30.69
C TYR A 75 -35.48 41.61 29.71
N ILE A 76 -34.49 42.45 30.04
CA ILE A 76 -33.27 42.58 29.24
C ILE A 76 -32.51 41.25 29.18
N GLY A 77 -32.38 40.53 30.31
CA GLY A 77 -31.78 39.21 30.35
C GLY A 77 -32.49 38.19 29.45
N ILE A 78 -33.82 38.12 29.50
CA ILE A 78 -34.63 37.24 28.65
C ILE A 78 -34.45 37.60 27.16
N LEU A 79 -34.47 38.89 26.82
CA LEU A 79 -34.26 39.34 25.45
C LEU A 79 -32.88 38.97 24.90
N ILE A 80 -31.84 39.05 25.73
CA ILE A 80 -30.48 38.61 25.36
C ILE A 80 -30.47 37.09 25.12
N MET A 81 -31.07 36.30 26.01
CA MET A 81 -31.14 34.85 25.88
C MET A 81 -31.86 34.42 24.60
N VAL A 82 -33.01 35.02 24.31
CA VAL A 82 -33.78 34.77 23.08
C VAL A 82 -32.98 35.24 21.85
N GLY A 83 -32.40 36.44 21.90
CA GLY A 83 -31.62 37.01 20.80
C GLY A 83 -30.40 36.17 20.42
N ILE A 84 -29.74 35.54 21.39
CA ILE A 84 -28.63 34.61 21.15
C ILE A 84 -29.14 33.25 20.64
N SER A 85 -30.25 32.74 21.17
CA SER A 85 -30.71 31.37 20.90
C SER A 85 -31.39 31.20 19.55
N ILE A 86 -32.14 32.21 19.08
CA ILE A 86 -32.85 32.16 17.80
C ILE A 86 -31.89 31.85 16.62
N PRO A 87 -30.75 32.54 16.46
CA PRO A 87 -29.79 32.23 15.40
C PRO A 87 -29.29 30.78 15.41
N PHE A 88 -28.96 30.22 16.58
CA PHE A 88 -28.51 28.83 16.69
C PHE A 88 -29.63 27.83 16.38
N PHE A 89 -30.85 28.11 16.85
CA PHE A 89 -32.01 27.27 16.56
C PHE A 89 -32.33 27.26 15.07
N ILE A 90 -32.37 28.43 14.42
CA ILE A 90 -32.55 28.55 12.96
C ILE A 90 -31.44 27.80 12.24
N TYR A 91 -30.17 28.04 12.61
CA TYR A 91 -29.02 27.34 12.03
C TYR A 91 -29.18 25.82 12.10
N GLY A 92 -29.67 25.29 13.22
CA GLY A 92 -29.96 23.88 13.36
C GLY A 92 -30.86 23.33 12.25
N PHE A 93 -31.92 24.04 11.86
CA PHE A 93 -32.86 23.58 10.84
C PHE A 93 -32.46 23.90 9.40
N THR A 94 -31.71 24.99 9.18
CA THR A 94 -31.45 25.49 7.82
C THR A 94 -30.04 25.19 7.32
N ALA A 95 -29.09 24.85 8.20
CA ALA A 95 -27.73 24.53 7.79
C ALA A 95 -27.67 23.20 7.02
N PRO A 96 -26.82 23.12 5.98
CA PRO A 96 -26.59 21.85 5.29
C PRO A 96 -25.90 20.85 6.21
N GLN A 97 -26.24 19.56 6.05
CA GLN A 97 -25.59 18.46 6.74
C GLN A 97 -24.08 18.46 6.47
N LYS A 98 -23.29 18.13 7.50
CA LYS A 98 -21.82 18.26 7.51
C LYS A 98 -21.15 16.91 7.68
N TRP A 99 -20.25 16.57 6.75
CA TRP A 99 -19.64 15.24 6.72
C TRP A 99 -18.12 15.30 6.79
N TYR A 100 -17.54 14.30 7.45
CA TYR A 100 -16.15 13.91 7.23
C TYR A 100 -16.14 12.76 6.24
N VAL A 101 -15.35 12.90 5.17
CA VAL A 101 -15.19 11.84 4.17
C VAL A 101 -13.72 11.59 3.94
N TYR A 102 -13.27 10.38 4.26
CA TYR A 102 -11.94 9.88 3.93
C TYR A 102 -12.07 9.04 2.67
N ASN A 103 -11.81 9.62 1.50
CA ASN A 103 -11.87 8.90 0.23
C ASN A 103 -10.48 8.35 -0.11
N ARG A 104 -10.29 7.07 0.17
CA ARG A 104 -9.04 6.35 -0.05
C ARG A 104 -8.73 6.22 -1.55
N GLU A 105 -9.72 5.89 -2.37
CA GLU A 105 -9.55 5.66 -3.82
C GLU A 105 -8.94 6.89 -4.53
N GLN A 106 -9.54 8.05 -4.28
CA GLN A 106 -9.10 9.33 -4.86
C GLN A 106 -7.99 10.00 -4.04
N GLY A 107 -7.71 9.52 -2.82
CA GLY A 107 -6.74 10.14 -1.90
C GLY A 107 -7.18 11.52 -1.42
N LEU A 108 -8.50 11.72 -1.27
CA LEU A 108 -9.11 13.00 -0.89
C LEU A 108 -9.67 12.92 0.53
N ILE A 109 -9.52 14.01 1.27
CA ILE A 109 -10.21 14.21 2.54
C ILE A 109 -11.21 15.36 2.37
N THR A 110 -12.44 15.14 2.85
CA THR A 110 -13.48 16.16 2.95
C THR A 110 -13.77 16.43 4.41
N PHE A 111 -13.82 17.70 4.77
CA PHE A 111 -14.13 18.13 6.13
C PHE A 111 -15.01 19.39 6.10
N PRO A 112 -15.82 19.60 7.13
CA PRO A 112 -16.80 20.66 7.14
C PRO A 112 -16.18 22.03 7.42
N GLU A 113 -16.71 23.04 6.72
CA GLU A 113 -16.39 24.45 6.94
C GLU A 113 -17.25 25.09 8.04
N TRP A 114 -17.03 26.37 8.33
CA TRP A 114 -17.85 27.09 9.30
C TRP A 114 -19.24 27.42 8.75
N PHE A 115 -20.25 27.16 9.57
CA PHE A 115 -21.64 27.52 9.32
C PHE A 115 -22.15 26.98 7.97
N TYR A 116 -22.76 27.85 7.16
CA TYR A 116 -23.37 27.53 5.88
C TYR A 116 -22.39 27.30 4.73
N LYS A 117 -21.09 27.52 4.94
CA LYS A 117 -20.11 27.28 3.88
C LYS A 117 -20.10 25.81 3.49
N PRO A 118 -20.02 25.46 2.20
CA PRO A 118 -19.95 24.05 1.77
C PRO A 118 -18.69 23.38 2.32
N ASP A 119 -18.71 22.06 2.36
CA ASP A 119 -17.57 21.27 2.86
C ASP A 119 -16.37 21.41 1.92
N THR A 120 -15.17 21.40 2.50
CA THR A 120 -13.92 21.56 1.75
C THR A 120 -13.32 20.19 1.49
N THR A 121 -12.99 19.91 0.23
CA THR A 121 -12.28 18.69 -0.19
C THR A 121 -10.88 19.02 -0.69
N LEU A 122 -9.87 18.30 -0.21
CA LEU A 122 -8.49 18.46 -0.67
C LEU A 122 -7.73 17.13 -0.71
N PRO A 123 -6.63 17.02 -1.48
CA PRO A 123 -5.76 15.85 -1.44
C PRO A 123 -5.16 15.66 -0.05
N PHE A 124 -5.30 14.46 0.52
CA PHE A 124 -4.86 14.15 1.89
C PHE A 124 -3.39 14.52 2.13
N THR A 125 -2.52 14.25 1.15
CA THR A 125 -1.08 14.57 1.19
C THR A 125 -0.75 16.06 1.19
N LYS A 126 -1.69 16.92 0.78
CA LYS A 126 -1.56 18.39 0.83
C LYS A 126 -2.13 18.99 2.12
N GLY A 127 -2.82 18.20 2.93
CA GLY A 127 -3.39 18.65 4.20
C GLY A 127 -2.29 19.00 5.21
N LYS A 128 -2.45 20.11 5.93
CA LYS A 128 -1.59 20.46 7.06
C LYS A 128 -2.32 20.09 8.35
N PHE A 129 -1.86 19.03 9.01
CA PHE A 129 -2.47 18.50 10.22
C PHE A 129 -1.71 18.96 11.48
N THR A 130 -2.43 19.28 12.54
CA THR A 130 -1.86 19.72 13.82
C THR A 130 -2.70 19.21 15.00
N TRP A 131 -2.02 18.87 16.10
CA TRP A 131 -2.66 18.62 17.39
C TRP A 131 -2.94 19.95 18.09
N PHE A 132 -4.14 20.08 18.65
CA PHE A 132 -4.49 21.19 19.51
C PHE A 132 -4.86 20.65 20.89
N GLY A 133 -4.13 21.09 21.91
CA GLY A 133 -4.44 20.80 23.31
C GLY A 133 -5.51 21.76 23.80
N ASN A 134 -6.67 21.23 24.19
CA ASN A 134 -7.76 22.01 24.77
C ASN A 134 -7.89 21.66 26.26
N GLY A 135 -7.84 22.67 27.13
CA GLY A 135 -8.04 22.49 28.57
C GLY A 135 -9.53 22.42 28.88
N GLY A 136 -10.00 21.26 29.36
CA GLY A 136 -11.37 21.15 29.87
C GLY A 136 -11.54 21.86 31.22
N THR A 137 -12.78 22.22 31.56
CA THR A 137 -13.16 22.80 32.88
C THR A 137 -12.84 21.89 34.08
N SER A 138 -12.51 20.62 33.85
CA SER A 138 -12.10 19.63 34.86
C SER A 138 -10.58 19.50 35.04
N GLY A 139 -9.77 20.28 34.33
CA GLY A 139 -8.29 20.17 34.37
C GLY A 139 -7.70 19.03 33.52
N ALA A 140 -8.55 18.23 32.85
CA ALA A 140 -8.09 17.22 31.90
C ALA A 140 -7.63 17.90 30.58
N LEU A 141 -6.40 17.58 30.16
CA LEU A 141 -5.86 17.95 28.85
C LEU A 141 -6.47 17.05 27.78
N ARG A 142 -7.22 17.63 26.85
CA ARG A 142 -7.80 16.94 25.70
C ARG A 142 -7.00 17.27 24.46
N ILE A 143 -6.80 16.30 23.59
CA ILE A 143 -6.14 16.51 22.31
C ILE A 143 -7.16 16.38 21.18
N GLU A 144 -7.14 17.37 20.29
CA GLU A 144 -8.01 17.47 19.13
C GLU A 144 -7.16 17.53 17.85
N LEU A 145 -7.58 16.81 16.81
CA LEU A 145 -6.89 16.81 15.53
C LEU A 145 -7.49 17.87 14.61
N TYR A 146 -6.66 18.78 14.09
CA TYR A 146 -7.10 19.81 13.14
C TYR A 146 -6.41 19.68 11.78
N VAL A 147 -7.17 19.96 10.70
CA VAL A 147 -6.65 20.21 9.35
C VAL A 147 -6.74 21.69 9.01
N ALA A 148 -5.64 22.29 8.57
CA ALA A 148 -5.59 23.71 8.26
C ALA A 148 -6.50 24.07 7.08
N ARG A 149 -7.17 25.22 7.19
CA ARG A 149 -7.98 25.83 6.13
C ARG A 149 -7.15 26.90 5.42
N GLY A 150 -6.44 26.53 4.36
CA GLY A 150 -5.52 27.43 3.65
C GLY A 150 -4.34 27.87 4.53
N GLU A 151 -4.11 29.18 4.67
CA GLU A 151 -3.07 29.76 5.54
C GLU A 151 -3.56 30.07 6.97
N SER A 152 -4.82 29.78 7.29
CA SER A 152 -5.39 30.05 8.61
C SER A 152 -4.79 29.14 9.69
N LYS A 153 -4.42 29.74 10.84
CA LYS A 153 -4.02 29.01 12.07
C LYS A 153 -5.19 28.29 12.76
N LYS A 154 -6.44 28.57 12.37
CA LYS A 154 -7.64 27.89 12.86
C LYS A 154 -8.12 26.91 11.80
N GLY A 155 -7.90 25.61 12.02
CA GLY A 155 -8.27 24.53 11.11
C GLY A 155 -9.72 24.06 11.26
N ALA A 156 -10.12 23.07 10.46
CA ALA A 156 -11.29 22.23 10.76
C ALA A 156 -10.87 21.13 11.76
N LEU A 157 -11.66 20.94 12.81
CA LEU A 157 -11.57 19.80 13.70
C LEU A 157 -11.89 18.52 12.90
N LEU A 158 -11.10 17.46 13.02
CA LEU A 158 -11.28 16.17 12.35
C LEU A 158 -11.63 15.04 13.30
N VAL A 159 -11.09 15.09 14.51
CA VAL A 159 -11.31 14.07 15.54
C VAL A 159 -11.48 14.80 16.88
N THR A 160 -12.54 14.45 17.62
CA THR A 160 -12.94 15.14 18.85
C THR A 160 -12.59 14.32 20.09
N HIS A 161 -12.12 14.99 21.15
CA HIS A 161 -12.17 14.51 22.54
C HIS A 161 -11.43 13.19 22.86
N HIS A 162 -10.13 13.13 22.56
CA HIS A 162 -9.30 11.99 22.94
C HIS A 162 -8.23 12.35 23.98
N GLU A 163 -7.88 11.36 24.82
CA GLU A 163 -6.63 11.37 25.58
C GLU A 163 -5.42 11.26 24.62
N ILE A 164 -4.21 11.55 25.11
CA ILE A 164 -3.01 11.65 24.26
C ILE A 164 -2.75 10.36 23.46
N GLY A 165 -2.95 9.17 24.07
CA GLY A 165 -2.78 7.88 23.40
C GLY A 165 -3.86 7.60 22.35
N GLU A 166 -5.13 7.77 22.70
CA GLU A 166 -6.25 7.56 21.76
C GLU A 166 -6.17 8.48 20.52
N ALA A 167 -5.60 9.68 20.68
CA ALA A 167 -5.37 10.62 19.60
C ALA A 167 -4.34 10.07 18.59
N SER A 168 -3.18 9.59 19.05
CA SER A 168 -2.15 9.02 18.18
C SER A 168 -2.59 7.70 17.51
N GLU A 169 -3.39 6.88 18.19
CA GLU A 169 -4.06 5.71 17.58
C GLU A 169 -4.99 6.13 16.43
N SER A 170 -5.83 7.15 16.65
CA SER A 170 -6.76 7.67 15.64
C SER A 170 -6.04 8.24 14.41
N TRP A 171 -4.93 8.99 14.62
CA TRP A 171 -4.12 9.48 13.51
C TRP A 171 -3.46 8.34 12.73
N SER A 172 -2.94 7.34 13.46
CA SER A 172 -2.34 6.14 12.86
C SER A 172 -3.34 5.38 12.01
N PHE A 173 -4.59 5.26 12.46
CA PHE A 173 -5.69 4.66 11.70
C PHE A 173 -5.97 5.43 10.40
N ILE A 174 -6.14 6.76 10.47
CA ILE A 174 -6.43 7.59 9.30
C ILE A 174 -5.29 7.50 8.28
N VAL A 175 -4.03 7.61 8.72
CA VAL A 175 -2.85 7.51 7.85
C VAL A 175 -2.79 6.13 7.19
N TRP A 176 -3.01 5.05 7.94
CA TRP A 176 -3.02 3.69 7.40
C TRP A 176 -4.13 3.52 6.37
N TYR A 177 -5.36 3.89 6.71
CA TYR A 177 -6.50 3.78 5.81
C TYR A 177 -6.26 4.55 4.51
N MET A 178 -5.78 5.79 4.59
CA MET A 178 -5.56 6.63 3.41
C MET A 178 -4.36 6.20 2.55
N ASP A 179 -3.49 5.31 3.04
CA ASP A 179 -2.36 4.75 2.28
C ASP A 179 -2.83 3.60 1.38
N LYS A 180 -3.07 3.91 0.10
CA LYS A 180 -3.48 2.92 -0.92
C LYS A 180 -2.49 1.78 -1.14
N ASN A 181 -1.23 1.96 -0.72
CA ASN A 181 -0.18 0.97 -0.88
C ASN A 181 -0.25 -0.10 0.22
N ARG A 182 -1.00 0.15 1.30
CA ARG A 182 -1.17 -0.76 2.44
C ARG A 182 -2.48 -1.52 2.36
N SER A 183 -2.51 -2.64 3.07
CA SER A 183 -3.72 -3.39 3.37
C SER A 183 -4.68 -2.52 4.19
N LEU A 184 -5.97 -2.86 4.16
CA LEU A 184 -6.96 -2.22 5.03
C LEU A 184 -6.57 -2.39 6.51
N PRO A 185 -6.80 -1.37 7.36
CA PRO A 185 -6.46 -1.42 8.78
C PRO A 185 -7.04 -2.65 9.53
N PRO A 186 -6.50 -2.97 10.72
CA PRO A 186 -7.04 -4.05 11.54
C PRO A 186 -8.51 -3.84 11.93
N GLY A 187 -9.25 -4.95 12.11
CA GLY A 187 -10.64 -4.96 12.57
C GLY A 187 -11.61 -5.63 11.60
N ASP A 188 -12.72 -6.15 12.14
CA ASP A 188 -13.69 -6.97 11.39
C ASP A 188 -14.63 -6.15 10.47
N ALA A 189 -14.59 -4.82 10.58
CA ALA A 189 -15.32 -3.91 9.69
C ALA A 189 -14.86 -4.02 8.23
N PHE A 190 -13.61 -4.43 8.00
CA PHE A 190 -13.01 -4.48 6.67
C PHE A 190 -12.98 -5.87 6.03
N ASP A 191 -13.31 -6.94 6.77
CA ASP A 191 -13.06 -8.32 6.34
C ASP A 191 -13.71 -8.65 5.00
N ALA A 192 -14.93 -8.14 4.75
CA ALA A 192 -15.65 -8.33 3.50
C ALA A 192 -14.96 -7.68 2.28
N TYR A 193 -14.07 -6.70 2.52
CA TYR A 193 -13.42 -5.93 1.47
C TYR A 193 -11.93 -6.24 1.32
N ARG A 194 -11.33 -7.06 2.20
CA ARG A 194 -9.90 -7.39 2.18
C ARG A 194 -9.47 -8.04 0.87
N GLU A 195 -10.28 -8.95 0.33
CA GLU A 195 -10.01 -9.64 -0.94
C GLU A 195 -10.08 -8.69 -2.14
N ALA A 196 -11.10 -7.83 -2.18
CA ALA A 196 -11.25 -6.83 -3.24
C ALA A 196 -10.11 -5.80 -3.22
N ASP A 197 -9.70 -5.33 -2.03
CA ASP A 197 -8.56 -4.43 -1.89
C ASP A 197 -7.25 -5.11 -2.33
N PHE A 198 -7.08 -6.39 -2.02
CA PHE A 198 -5.93 -7.16 -2.47
C PHE A 198 -5.84 -7.24 -4.00
N GLU A 199 -6.92 -7.66 -4.67
CA GLU A 199 -6.94 -7.77 -6.14
C GLU A 199 -6.75 -6.41 -6.82
N ARG A 200 -7.31 -5.34 -6.25
CA ARG A 200 -7.05 -3.95 -6.70
C ARG A 200 -5.56 -3.60 -6.59
N ARG A 201 -4.93 -3.83 -5.43
CA ARG A 201 -3.51 -3.50 -5.20
C ARG A 201 -2.58 -4.24 -6.14
N LYS A 202 -2.88 -5.51 -6.38
CA LYS A 202 -2.22 -6.36 -7.37
C LYS A 202 -2.36 -5.80 -8.79
N ALA A 203 -3.56 -5.38 -9.20
CA ALA A 203 -3.79 -4.78 -10.51
C ALA A 203 -3.07 -3.42 -10.70
N GLU A 204 -3.03 -2.59 -9.65
CA GLU A 204 -2.34 -1.29 -9.67
C GLU A 204 -0.80 -1.44 -9.66
N GLY A 205 -0.28 -2.60 -9.26
CA GLY A 205 1.15 -2.90 -9.23
C GLY A 205 1.83 -2.44 -7.95
N PHE A 206 1.08 -2.34 -6.85
CA PHE A 206 1.67 -2.17 -5.52
C PHE A 206 2.31 -3.49 -5.10
N SER A 207 3.54 -3.41 -4.60
CA SER A 207 4.20 -4.54 -3.97
C SER A 207 3.39 -5.04 -2.75
N PRO A 208 3.59 -6.30 -2.33
CA PRO A 208 3.02 -6.85 -1.08
C PRO A 208 3.03 -5.85 0.08
N PRO A 209 2.05 -5.86 1.02
CA PRO A 209 1.68 -7.07 1.74
C PRO A 209 0.73 -8.07 1.06
N LEU A 210 1.10 -9.34 1.06
CA LEU A 210 0.22 -10.47 0.70
C LEU A 210 -0.56 -10.92 1.93
N LEU A 211 -1.88 -11.12 1.79
CA LEU A 211 -2.71 -11.68 2.86
C LEU A 211 -2.98 -13.16 2.56
N PHE A 212 -2.64 -14.04 3.50
CA PHE A 212 -2.93 -15.47 3.42
C PHE A 212 -3.86 -15.89 4.56
N LYS A 213 -4.91 -16.65 4.22
CA LYS A 213 -5.80 -17.31 5.17
C LYS A 213 -5.43 -18.79 5.24
N ILE A 214 -4.96 -19.25 6.39
CA ILE A 214 -4.54 -20.64 6.59
C ILE A 214 -5.50 -21.31 7.58
N PRO A 215 -6.28 -22.32 7.14
CA PRO A 215 -7.18 -23.04 8.02
C PRO A 215 -6.45 -24.14 8.81
N PHE A 216 -6.72 -24.22 10.11
CA PHE A 216 -6.22 -25.24 11.03
C PHE A 216 -7.39 -25.96 11.70
N ASN A 217 -7.46 -27.28 11.53
CA ASN A 217 -8.48 -28.11 12.18
C ASN A 217 -8.11 -28.36 13.64
N VAL A 218 -9.02 -28.08 14.57
CA VAL A 218 -8.82 -28.35 15.99
C VAL A 218 -9.28 -29.76 16.32
N LYS A 219 -8.36 -30.60 16.77
CA LYS A 219 -8.62 -32.02 17.10
C LYS A 219 -8.25 -32.31 18.54
N LYS A 220 -8.94 -33.30 19.13
CA LYS A 220 -8.57 -33.83 20.44
C LYS A 220 -7.16 -34.40 20.39
N GLY A 221 -6.29 -33.93 21.28
CA GLY A 221 -4.95 -34.48 21.44
C GLY A 221 -4.93 -35.84 22.15
N SER A 222 -5.99 -36.15 22.92
CA SER A 222 -6.13 -37.42 23.65
C SER A 222 -7.60 -37.75 23.92
N SER A 223 -7.91 -39.06 24.01
CA SER A 223 -9.22 -39.56 24.43
C SER A 223 -9.60 -39.17 25.86
N ASN A 224 -8.62 -38.80 26.69
CA ASN A 224 -8.82 -38.43 28.09
C ASN A 224 -9.15 -36.94 28.27
N SER A 225 -9.15 -36.14 27.19
CA SER A 225 -9.58 -34.75 27.25
C SER A 225 -11.12 -34.71 27.37
N LYS A 226 -11.57 -34.43 28.60
CA LYS A 226 -12.98 -34.35 29.01
C LYS A 226 -13.59 -32.97 28.77
N ASP A 227 -12.74 -31.96 28.76
CA ASP A 227 -13.05 -30.61 28.29
C ASP A 227 -13.38 -30.64 26.79
N ASP A 228 -14.26 -29.76 26.32
CA ASP A 228 -14.72 -29.69 24.94
C ASP A 228 -14.37 -28.38 24.22
N ASP A 229 -13.99 -27.33 24.95
CA ASP A 229 -13.55 -26.06 24.42
C ASP A 229 -12.21 -25.57 25.00
N GLY A 230 -11.85 -24.30 24.80
CA GLY A 230 -10.55 -23.77 25.19
C GLY A 230 -10.10 -22.55 24.39
N ILE A 231 -8.93 -22.02 24.75
CA ILE A 231 -8.31 -20.87 24.10
C ILE A 231 -7.03 -21.31 23.40
N ILE A 232 -6.88 -20.95 22.12
CA ILE A 232 -5.64 -21.13 21.37
C ILE A 232 -4.95 -19.78 21.18
N ASN A 233 -3.72 -19.71 21.67
CA ASN A 233 -2.79 -18.61 21.53
C ASN A 233 -1.77 -18.89 20.42
N ILE A 234 -1.64 -17.96 19.47
CA ILE A 234 -0.80 -18.12 18.28
C ILE A 234 0.32 -17.09 18.31
N LYS A 235 1.57 -17.54 18.17
CA LYS A 235 2.76 -16.67 18.23
C LYS A 235 3.72 -16.98 17.09
N LEU A 236 4.19 -15.93 16.42
CA LEU A 236 5.31 -16.04 15.49
C LEU A 236 6.64 -16.13 16.27
N SER A 237 7.53 -17.03 15.88
CA SER A 237 8.89 -17.06 16.46
C SER A 237 9.71 -15.81 16.14
N ASN A 238 9.41 -15.16 15.01
CA ASN A 238 9.93 -13.85 14.67
C ASN A 238 8.97 -13.13 13.70
N ASN A 239 8.99 -11.80 13.72
CA ASN A 239 8.15 -10.96 12.87
C ASN A 239 8.88 -10.48 11.60
N LYS A 240 9.90 -11.22 11.12
CA LYS A 240 10.66 -10.79 9.93
C LYS A 240 9.80 -10.98 8.67
N GLY A 241 9.08 -9.93 8.29
CA GLY A 241 8.25 -9.90 7.09
C GLY A 241 6.93 -10.67 7.21
N PHE A 242 6.57 -11.17 8.41
CA PHE A 242 5.29 -11.81 8.69
C PHE A 242 4.58 -11.10 9.84
N LYS A 243 3.26 -10.98 9.73
CA LYS A 243 2.40 -10.43 10.77
C LYS A 243 1.08 -11.19 10.82
N ILE A 244 0.64 -11.57 12.02
CA ILE A 244 -0.72 -12.10 12.22
C ILE A 244 -1.67 -10.90 12.25
N VAL A 245 -2.72 -10.93 11.43
CA VAL A 245 -3.66 -9.81 11.24
C VAL A 245 -4.88 -9.92 12.14
N ASN A 246 -5.34 -11.14 12.38
CA ASN A 246 -6.47 -11.42 13.25
C ASN A 246 -6.04 -11.64 14.70
N SER A 247 -7.01 -11.90 15.59
CA SER A 247 -6.73 -12.16 17.00
C SER A 247 -5.74 -13.31 17.16
N THR A 248 -4.71 -13.10 17.98
CA THR A 248 -3.76 -14.15 18.36
C THR A 248 -4.32 -15.07 19.44
N GLU A 249 -5.38 -14.66 20.13
CA GLU A 249 -6.08 -15.44 21.15
C GLU A 249 -7.48 -15.80 20.63
N ILE A 250 -7.74 -17.10 20.47
CA ILE A 250 -8.91 -17.61 19.76
C ILE A 250 -9.61 -18.63 20.64
N LYS A 251 -10.82 -18.31 21.12
CA LYS A 251 -11.70 -19.28 21.76
C LYS A 251 -12.20 -20.28 20.71
N THR A 252 -12.06 -21.56 20.99
CA THR A 252 -12.32 -22.63 20.03
C THR A 252 -12.82 -23.89 20.72
N LYS A 253 -13.28 -24.87 19.95
CA LYS A 253 -13.70 -26.19 20.43
C LYS A 253 -13.27 -27.29 19.51
N TYR A 254 -13.26 -28.53 19.98
CA TYR A 254 -12.89 -29.65 19.11
C TYR A 254 -13.82 -29.79 17.90
N GLY A 255 -13.24 -30.10 16.74
CA GLY A 255 -13.95 -30.21 15.47
C GLY A 255 -14.18 -28.87 14.76
N SER A 256 -13.76 -27.75 15.34
CA SER A 256 -13.79 -26.44 14.70
C SER A 256 -12.59 -26.24 13.74
N ILE A 257 -12.67 -25.16 12.96
CA ILE A 257 -11.58 -24.66 12.13
C ILE A 257 -11.17 -23.29 12.65
N ILE A 258 -9.89 -23.12 12.92
CA ILE A 258 -9.26 -21.82 13.19
C ILE A 258 -8.69 -21.31 11.88
N GLU A 259 -9.10 -20.12 11.45
CA GLU A 259 -8.48 -19.44 10.31
C GLU A 259 -7.44 -18.45 10.83
N VAL A 260 -6.18 -18.60 10.43
CA VAL A 260 -5.10 -17.67 10.77
C VAL A 260 -4.83 -16.77 9.58
N GLU A 261 -4.96 -15.47 9.77
CA GLU A 261 -4.67 -14.47 8.74
C GLU A 261 -3.25 -13.96 8.90
N ILE A 262 -2.42 -14.18 7.87
CA ILE A 262 -1.02 -13.79 7.85
C ILE A 262 -0.79 -12.78 6.74
N GLU A 263 -0.35 -11.59 7.14
CA GLU A 263 0.18 -10.57 6.25
C GLU A 263 1.68 -10.79 6.06
N ILE A 264 2.13 -10.81 4.79
CA ILE A 264 3.53 -10.97 4.41
C ILE A 264 4.01 -9.72 3.69
N ASP A 265 4.88 -8.96 4.35
CA ASP A 265 5.56 -7.77 3.80
C ASP A 265 7.05 -8.05 3.56
N ALA A 266 7.36 -9.29 3.21
CA ALA A 266 8.72 -9.70 2.92
C ALA A 266 9.08 -9.44 1.46
N GLN A 267 10.30 -8.96 1.27
CA GLN A 267 10.86 -8.58 -0.03
C GLN A 267 12.08 -9.43 -0.42
N GLU A 268 12.32 -10.48 0.37
CA GLU A 268 13.37 -11.47 0.23
C GLU A 268 12.84 -12.80 0.77
N LYS A 269 13.63 -13.86 0.62
CA LYS A 269 13.27 -15.15 1.21
C LYS A 269 13.36 -15.07 2.73
N VAL A 270 12.23 -15.32 3.40
CA VAL A 270 12.14 -15.29 4.86
C VAL A 270 11.48 -16.55 5.39
N ASP A 271 11.96 -16.99 6.54
CA ASP A 271 11.43 -18.12 7.29
C ASP A 271 10.96 -17.65 8.67
N THR A 272 9.79 -18.12 9.09
CA THR A 272 9.32 -18.00 10.47
C THR A 272 8.60 -19.28 10.89
N TYR A 273 8.18 -19.32 12.15
CA TYR A 273 7.44 -20.44 12.72
C TYR A 273 6.18 -19.91 13.38
N LEU A 274 5.05 -20.55 13.09
CA LEU A 274 3.77 -20.29 13.71
C LEU A 274 3.57 -21.29 14.84
N ASN A 275 3.68 -20.82 16.09
CA ASN A 275 3.57 -21.66 17.28
C ASN A 275 2.18 -21.53 17.90
N PHE A 276 1.63 -22.65 18.35
CA PHE A 276 0.30 -22.76 18.93
C PHE A 276 0.41 -23.18 20.40
N TYR A 277 -0.31 -22.48 21.27
CA TYR A 277 -0.38 -22.76 22.69
C TYR A 277 -1.85 -22.83 23.12
N SER A 278 -2.27 -23.87 23.84
CA SER A 278 -3.59 -23.93 24.43
C SER A 278 -3.60 -23.44 25.87
N SER A 279 -4.67 -22.76 26.24
CA SER A 279 -5.04 -22.47 27.62
C SER A 279 -6.48 -22.91 27.85
N ASP A 280 -6.76 -23.35 29.05
CA ASP A 280 -8.12 -23.59 29.54
C ASP A 280 -8.94 -22.27 29.55
N ASN A 281 -10.18 -22.31 29.10
CA ASN A 281 -11.12 -21.20 29.25
C ASN A 281 -11.78 -21.32 30.62
N LYS A 282 -11.62 -20.31 31.47
CA LYS A 282 -12.03 -20.27 32.89
C LYS A 282 -13.56 -20.28 33.12
N ASP A 283 -14.32 -20.88 32.21
CA ASP A 283 -15.79 -20.90 32.19
C ASP A 283 -16.38 -22.05 33.03
N ASP A 284 -15.56 -23.05 33.40
CA ASP A 284 -16.01 -24.21 34.16
C ASP A 284 -15.92 -24.02 35.68
N THR A 285 -17.02 -24.32 36.38
CA THR A 285 -17.15 -24.15 37.84
C THR A 285 -16.29 -25.10 38.67
N TRP A 286 -15.68 -26.13 38.07
CA TRP A 286 -15.05 -27.22 38.82
C TRP A 286 -13.56 -27.45 38.60
N ASN A 287 -12.89 -26.71 37.70
CA ASN A 287 -11.43 -26.81 37.53
C ASN A 287 -10.83 -25.62 36.74
N ALA A 288 -11.35 -24.42 36.94
CA ALA A 288 -10.94 -23.24 36.17
C ALA A 288 -9.43 -22.96 36.23
N GLY A 289 -8.74 -23.09 35.10
CA GLY A 289 -7.40 -22.54 34.87
C GLY A 289 -6.23 -23.43 35.29
N GLU A 290 -6.38 -24.76 35.30
CA GLU A 290 -5.25 -25.65 35.65
C GLU A 290 -4.11 -25.62 34.62
N TYR A 291 -4.41 -25.38 33.34
CA TYR A 291 -3.43 -25.45 32.26
C TYR A 291 -3.44 -24.18 31.40
N GLU A 292 -2.37 -23.41 31.47
CA GLU A 292 -2.15 -22.22 30.65
C GLU A 292 -0.88 -22.37 29.79
N ASN A 293 -0.91 -21.87 28.56
CA ASN A 293 0.23 -21.86 27.62
C ASN A 293 0.84 -23.25 27.32
N VAL A 294 0.03 -24.30 27.25
CA VAL A 294 0.48 -25.64 26.84
C VAL A 294 0.81 -25.64 25.36
N TYR A 295 2.05 -25.99 24.98
CA TYR A 295 2.45 -26.00 23.58
C TYR A 295 1.78 -27.14 22.79
N CYS A 296 1.04 -26.81 21.73
CA CYS A 296 0.22 -27.75 20.97
C CYS A 296 0.74 -28.07 19.57
N GLY A 297 1.65 -27.26 19.03
CA GLY A 297 2.20 -27.49 17.70
C GLY A 297 2.90 -26.29 17.08
N CYS A 298 3.57 -26.55 15.96
CA CYS A 298 4.28 -25.54 15.21
C CYS A 298 4.29 -25.85 13.72
N PHE A 299 4.18 -24.80 12.91
CA PHE A 299 4.26 -24.86 11.46
C PHE A 299 5.37 -23.92 10.98
N LYS A 300 6.26 -24.43 10.13
CA LYS A 300 7.25 -23.58 9.45
C LYS A 300 6.57 -22.84 8.29
N LEU A 301 6.73 -21.54 8.25
CA LEU A 301 6.33 -20.69 7.13
C LEU A 301 7.59 -20.25 6.39
N THR A 302 7.61 -20.50 5.08
CA THR A 302 8.67 -20.04 4.18
C THR A 302 8.03 -19.21 3.08
N PHE A 303 8.44 -17.95 2.96
CA PHE A 303 8.08 -17.10 1.85
C PHE A 303 9.29 -16.87 0.97
N ASP A 304 9.14 -17.07 -0.34
CA ASP A 304 10.20 -16.86 -1.34
C ASP A 304 9.75 -15.75 -2.29
N TYR A 305 10.21 -14.52 -2.02
CA TYR A 305 9.85 -13.36 -2.85
C TYR A 305 10.36 -13.53 -4.28
N CYS A 306 9.47 -13.42 -5.25
CA CYS A 306 9.81 -13.53 -6.65
C CYS A 306 9.40 -12.27 -7.42
N VAL A 307 10.39 -11.45 -7.81
CA VAL A 307 10.16 -10.24 -8.63
C VAL A 307 9.54 -10.53 -10.01
N CYS A 308 9.66 -11.78 -10.47
CA CYS A 308 9.07 -12.25 -11.71
C CYS A 308 7.57 -12.57 -11.61
N THR A 309 6.92 -12.41 -10.46
CA THR A 309 5.45 -12.46 -10.36
C THR A 309 4.81 -11.16 -10.84
N ASP A 310 3.48 -11.11 -10.93
CA ASP A 310 2.69 -9.91 -11.29
C ASP A 310 3.12 -9.26 -12.60
N TRP A 311 2.68 -9.85 -13.72
CA TRP A 311 3.17 -9.53 -15.05
C TRP A 311 2.03 -9.05 -15.96
N SER A 312 2.05 -7.79 -16.35
CA SER A 312 1.10 -7.23 -17.31
C SER A 312 1.59 -7.44 -18.75
N ALA A 313 0.68 -7.65 -19.69
CA ALA A 313 1.03 -7.71 -21.10
C ALA A 313 1.14 -6.30 -21.72
N VAL A 314 2.26 -6.05 -22.40
CA VAL A 314 2.56 -4.82 -23.14
C VAL A 314 3.08 -5.23 -24.52
N ALA A 315 2.25 -4.97 -25.54
CA ALA A 315 2.65 -5.14 -26.94
C ALA A 315 3.90 -4.29 -27.28
N PRO A 316 4.69 -4.68 -28.30
CA PRO A 316 5.90 -3.95 -28.69
C PRO A 316 5.66 -2.45 -28.86
N ILE A 317 6.38 -1.66 -28.06
CA ILE A 317 6.33 -0.19 -28.04
C ILE A 317 6.79 0.38 -29.38
N ILE A 318 7.83 -0.23 -29.95
CA ILE A 318 8.40 0.15 -31.24
C ILE A 318 7.74 -0.73 -32.32
N PRO A 319 7.02 -0.16 -33.30
CA PRO A 319 6.45 -0.95 -34.39
C PRO A 319 7.54 -1.65 -35.20
N LYS A 320 7.27 -2.88 -35.65
CA LYS A 320 8.20 -3.70 -36.44
C LYS A 320 8.76 -2.99 -37.69
N GLY A 321 7.98 -2.11 -38.32
CA GLY A 321 8.42 -1.30 -39.47
C GLY A 321 9.46 -0.22 -39.14
N LYS A 322 9.67 0.09 -37.85
CA LYS A 322 10.69 1.03 -37.34
C LYS A 322 11.89 0.32 -36.69
N PHE A 323 12.03 -0.98 -36.95
CA PHE A 323 13.15 -1.76 -36.46
C PHE A 323 14.47 -1.26 -37.07
N ILE A 324 15.48 -1.12 -36.22
CA ILE A 324 16.86 -0.76 -36.56
C ILE A 324 17.72 -2.00 -36.35
N GLY A 325 18.21 -2.56 -37.46
CA GLY A 325 19.05 -3.74 -37.46
C GLY A 325 20.34 -3.54 -38.25
N TRP A 326 21.10 -4.62 -38.35
CA TRP A 326 22.38 -4.64 -39.04
C TRP A 326 22.31 -4.01 -40.43
N GLY A 327 23.25 -3.11 -40.74
CA GLY A 327 23.33 -2.42 -42.04
C GLY A 327 22.44 -1.17 -42.15
N HIS A 328 21.82 -0.71 -41.06
CA HIS A 328 21.10 0.55 -41.07
C HIS A 328 22.03 1.72 -41.43
N THR A 329 21.59 2.56 -42.38
CA THR A 329 22.43 3.62 -42.96
C THR A 329 22.69 4.75 -41.97
N GLY A 330 23.92 5.27 -41.95
CA GLY A 330 24.28 6.44 -41.14
C GLY A 330 24.63 6.16 -39.68
N ILE A 331 24.77 4.89 -39.29
CA ILE A 331 25.12 4.47 -37.94
C ILE A 331 26.36 3.59 -38.00
N THR A 332 27.29 3.79 -37.07
CA THR A 332 28.44 2.90 -36.88
C THR A 332 27.95 1.47 -36.66
N GLN A 333 28.49 0.51 -37.42
CA GLN A 333 28.01 -0.87 -37.43
C GLN A 333 28.40 -1.64 -36.15
N ASN A 334 27.72 -1.35 -35.04
CA ASN A 334 27.79 -2.14 -33.82
C ASN A 334 26.44 -2.14 -33.09
N CYS A 335 26.20 -3.16 -32.27
CA CYS A 335 24.95 -3.35 -31.54
C CYS A 335 24.66 -2.25 -30.53
N TYR A 336 25.70 -1.62 -29.98
CA TYR A 336 25.55 -0.52 -29.04
C TYR A 336 24.88 0.69 -29.71
N HIS A 337 25.42 1.18 -30.84
CA HIS A 337 24.88 2.34 -31.55
C HIS A 337 23.53 2.06 -32.21
N TYR A 338 23.30 0.84 -32.72
CA TYR A 338 21.96 0.48 -33.21
C TYR A 338 20.92 0.48 -32.09
N SER A 339 21.26 0.03 -30.88
CA SER A 339 20.35 0.10 -29.73
C SER A 339 20.05 1.54 -29.31
N LEU A 340 21.07 2.40 -29.28
CA LEU A 340 20.88 3.83 -29.00
C LEU A 340 19.98 4.50 -30.04
N GLU A 341 20.20 4.23 -31.33
CA GLU A 341 19.33 4.76 -32.38
C GLU A 341 17.90 4.23 -32.25
N GLN A 342 17.74 2.94 -31.94
CA GLN A 342 16.44 2.33 -31.78
C GLN A 342 15.63 3.01 -30.67
N LEU A 343 16.28 3.39 -29.56
CA LEU A 343 15.69 4.23 -28.51
C LEU A 343 15.39 5.65 -29.01
N ARG A 344 16.33 6.28 -29.72
CA ARG A 344 16.19 7.65 -30.24
C ARG A 344 15.00 7.80 -31.18
N GLN A 345 14.76 6.83 -32.05
CA GLN A 345 13.60 6.77 -32.95
C GLN A 345 12.27 6.64 -32.21
N ALA A 346 12.31 6.10 -30.99
CA ALA A 346 11.17 6.05 -30.07
C ALA A 346 11.06 7.30 -29.18
N GLY A 347 11.98 8.27 -29.31
CA GLY A 347 11.98 9.50 -28.52
C GLY A 347 12.60 9.35 -27.14
N HIS A 348 13.55 8.42 -26.97
CA HIS A 348 14.15 8.08 -25.69
C HIS A 348 15.68 7.99 -25.75
N TRP A 349 16.33 8.19 -24.59
CA TRP A 349 17.78 8.15 -24.48
C TRP A 349 18.21 7.38 -23.23
N VAL A 350 19.37 6.72 -23.28
CA VAL A 350 19.98 6.20 -22.05
C VAL A 350 20.37 7.36 -21.13
N LYS A 351 20.24 7.17 -19.82
CA LYS A 351 20.72 8.13 -18.83
C LYS A 351 22.24 8.13 -18.73
N SER A 352 22.86 6.97 -18.95
CA SER A 352 24.31 6.82 -19.06
C SER A 352 24.69 6.04 -20.31
N GLU A 353 25.57 6.63 -21.12
CA GLU A 353 26.19 5.95 -22.25
C GLU A 353 27.37 5.06 -21.83
N ARG A 354 27.92 5.25 -20.63
CA ARG A 354 29.08 4.49 -20.18
C ARG A 354 28.73 3.55 -19.04
N TRP A 355 29.38 2.40 -19.05
CA TRP A 355 29.28 1.45 -17.96
C TRP A 355 29.95 1.97 -16.68
N ASN A 356 31.17 2.51 -16.82
CA ASN A 356 31.91 3.11 -15.72
C ASN A 356 31.34 4.50 -15.35
N LYS A 357 31.37 4.79 -14.05
CA LYS A 357 30.99 6.08 -13.47
C LYS A 357 32.01 7.18 -13.75
N LYS A 358 33.31 6.86 -13.72
CA LYS A 358 34.40 7.82 -13.83
C LYS A 358 35.31 7.51 -15.04
N TRP A 359 35.99 8.55 -15.54
CA TRP A 359 36.97 8.47 -16.63
C TRP A 359 38.40 8.53 -16.08
N ASP A 360 38.65 7.85 -14.96
CA ASP A 360 39.94 7.88 -14.26
C ASP A 360 40.60 6.48 -14.18
N GLY A 361 40.06 5.50 -14.90
CA GLY A 361 40.50 4.11 -14.87
C GLY A 361 39.90 3.29 -13.73
N THR A 362 39.13 3.90 -12.82
CA THR A 362 38.37 3.13 -11.83
C THR A 362 37.18 2.42 -12.50
N LYS A 363 37.12 1.09 -12.33
CA LYS A 363 35.96 0.29 -12.70
C LYS A 363 34.94 0.42 -11.56
N GLU A 364 34.07 1.42 -11.61
CA GLU A 364 32.92 1.62 -10.69
C GLU A 364 31.65 1.71 -11.54
N VAL A 365 30.63 0.92 -11.23
CA VAL A 365 29.39 0.88 -12.03
C VAL A 365 28.67 2.23 -11.98
N ASN A 366 28.16 2.68 -13.12
CA ASN A 366 27.33 3.88 -13.19
C ASN A 366 26.01 3.70 -12.41
N ASP A 367 25.59 4.74 -11.69
CA ASP A 367 24.37 4.72 -10.86
C ASP A 367 23.07 4.47 -11.68
N HIS A 368 23.12 4.64 -13.00
CA HIS A 368 22.01 4.38 -13.93
C HIS A 368 22.08 3.02 -14.63
N ILE A 369 22.88 2.09 -14.11
CA ILE A 369 23.03 0.75 -14.67
C ILE A 369 22.82 -0.29 -13.57
N TYR A 370 21.90 -1.21 -13.83
CA TYR A 370 21.72 -2.40 -13.01
C TYR A 370 22.58 -3.53 -13.60
N GLN A 371 23.71 -3.84 -12.98
CA GLN A 371 24.55 -4.98 -13.37
C GLN A 371 23.97 -6.27 -12.78
N ILE A 372 23.44 -7.15 -13.62
CA ILE A 372 22.70 -8.37 -13.22
C ILE A 372 23.59 -9.61 -13.21
N PHE A 373 24.47 -9.76 -14.20
CA PHE A 373 25.27 -10.96 -14.37
C PHE A 373 26.67 -10.61 -14.88
N LEU A 374 27.68 -11.34 -14.41
CA LEU A 374 29.09 -11.18 -14.79
C LEU A 374 29.73 -12.54 -15.07
N GLU A 375 30.55 -12.60 -16.12
CA GLU A 375 31.36 -13.79 -16.44
C GLU A 375 32.76 -13.76 -15.82
N THR A 376 33.17 -12.63 -15.25
CA THR A 376 34.43 -12.46 -14.53
C THR A 376 34.25 -11.46 -13.37
N ASP A 377 35.21 -11.42 -12.45
CA ASP A 377 35.22 -10.43 -11.39
C ASP A 377 35.52 -9.04 -12.01
N VAL A 378 34.64 -8.06 -11.80
CA VAL A 378 34.78 -6.70 -12.35
C VAL A 378 34.32 -5.69 -11.31
N ALA A 379 35.04 -4.57 -11.15
CA ALA A 379 34.62 -3.45 -10.30
C ALA A 379 34.29 -3.83 -8.84
N GLY A 380 34.97 -4.83 -8.29
CA GLY A 380 34.70 -5.34 -6.94
C GLY A 380 33.43 -6.19 -6.82
N MET A 381 32.72 -6.46 -7.93
CA MET A 381 31.66 -7.45 -8.00
C MET A 381 32.23 -8.81 -8.39
N THR A 382 31.73 -9.86 -7.77
CA THR A 382 32.12 -11.24 -8.04
C THR A 382 31.42 -11.79 -9.28
N LYS A 383 32.09 -12.69 -10.00
CA LYS A 383 31.52 -13.47 -11.10
C LYS A 383 30.20 -14.11 -10.66
N GLY A 384 29.21 -14.05 -11.56
CA GLY A 384 27.90 -14.64 -11.38
C GLY A 384 26.80 -13.59 -11.21
N VAL A 385 25.71 -14.02 -10.58
CA VAL A 385 24.46 -13.26 -10.50
C VAL A 385 24.49 -12.27 -9.34
N GLN A 386 24.13 -11.03 -9.64
CA GLN A 386 23.97 -9.94 -8.68
C GLN A 386 22.50 -9.84 -8.26
N LYS A 387 22.07 -10.59 -7.24
CA LYS A 387 20.64 -10.77 -6.88
C LYS A 387 19.89 -9.47 -6.60
N ASP A 388 20.50 -8.54 -5.87
CA ASP A 388 19.87 -7.25 -5.54
C ASP A 388 19.67 -6.38 -6.78
N GLN A 389 20.64 -6.42 -7.70
CA GLN A 389 20.58 -5.71 -8.97
C GLN A 389 19.58 -6.35 -9.92
N PHE A 390 19.48 -7.69 -9.93
CA PHE A 390 18.44 -8.42 -10.65
C PHE A 390 17.05 -7.95 -10.21
N LYS A 391 16.77 -7.91 -8.90
CA LYS A 391 15.49 -7.45 -8.38
C LYS A 391 15.17 -6.01 -8.81
N LYS A 392 16.08 -5.07 -8.53
CA LYS A 392 15.90 -3.66 -8.90
C LYS A 392 15.74 -3.46 -10.41
N GLY A 393 16.53 -4.19 -11.21
CA GLY A 393 16.51 -4.14 -12.65
C GLY A 393 15.21 -4.67 -13.26
N VAL A 394 14.66 -5.78 -12.75
CA VAL A 394 13.37 -6.31 -13.21
C VAL A 394 12.22 -5.38 -12.81
N GLU A 395 12.21 -4.85 -11.59
CA GLU A 395 11.23 -3.84 -11.16
C GLU A 395 11.27 -2.60 -12.06
N TYR A 396 12.48 -2.13 -12.38
CA TYR A 396 12.69 -1.03 -13.31
C TYR A 396 12.14 -1.34 -14.70
N LEU A 397 12.45 -2.50 -15.28
CA LEU A 397 11.94 -2.90 -16.60
C LEU A 397 10.42 -2.99 -16.62
N LYS A 398 9.80 -3.66 -15.66
CA LYS A 398 8.33 -3.79 -15.58
C LYS A 398 7.66 -2.41 -15.57
N LYS A 399 8.14 -1.51 -14.70
CA LYS A 399 7.61 -0.14 -14.58
C LYS A 399 7.79 0.66 -15.86
N THR A 400 9.00 0.61 -16.43
CA THR A 400 9.38 1.43 -17.59
C THR A 400 8.64 0.97 -18.86
N ILE A 401 8.52 -0.34 -19.06
CA ILE A 401 7.77 -0.92 -20.18
C ILE A 401 6.26 -0.68 -20.02
N LYS A 402 5.70 -0.75 -18.80
CA LYS A 402 4.29 -0.37 -18.53
C LYS A 402 4.01 1.08 -18.94
N ASN A 403 5.00 1.97 -18.75
CA ASN A 403 4.96 3.37 -19.17
C ASN A 403 5.30 3.60 -20.64
N LYS A 404 5.38 2.52 -21.45
CA LYS A 404 5.66 2.58 -22.90
C LYS A 404 7.03 3.17 -23.24
N ILE A 405 8.03 2.97 -22.37
CA ILE A 405 9.41 3.39 -22.60
C ILE A 405 10.26 2.14 -22.90
N PRO A 406 10.86 1.99 -24.09
CA PRO A 406 11.75 0.89 -24.41
C PRO A 406 13.09 1.04 -23.67
N VAL A 407 13.78 -0.07 -23.41
CA VAL A 407 14.98 -0.08 -22.57
C VAL A 407 16.11 -0.84 -23.23
N MET A 408 17.30 -0.23 -23.30
CA MET A 408 18.51 -0.90 -23.76
C MET A 408 19.07 -1.82 -22.67
N VAL A 409 19.40 -3.04 -23.05
CA VAL A 409 20.01 -4.03 -22.15
C VAL A 409 21.22 -4.67 -22.81
N GLY A 410 22.23 -4.96 -22.00
CA GLY A 410 23.35 -5.79 -22.40
C GLY A 410 23.01 -7.27 -22.23
N VAL A 411 23.48 -8.10 -23.14
CA VAL A 411 23.33 -9.55 -23.08
C VAL A 411 24.67 -10.22 -23.32
N ASP A 412 24.83 -11.36 -22.65
CA ASP A 412 25.95 -12.28 -22.77
C ASP A 412 25.48 -13.49 -23.58
N ASP A 413 26.33 -13.87 -24.53
CA ASP A 413 26.14 -14.93 -25.49
C ASP A 413 27.33 -15.91 -25.54
N ASP A 414 28.28 -15.74 -24.60
CA ASP A 414 29.48 -16.53 -24.35
C ASP A 414 30.57 -16.39 -25.42
N VAL A 415 30.53 -15.27 -26.15
CA VAL A 415 31.61 -14.86 -27.06
C VAL A 415 32.60 -13.99 -26.29
N LYS A 416 33.74 -14.59 -25.91
CA LYS A 416 34.87 -13.96 -25.18
C LYS A 416 34.85 -12.42 -25.20
N LEU A 417 34.51 -11.84 -24.05
CA LEU A 417 34.57 -10.40 -23.77
C LEU A 417 35.87 -9.77 -24.30
N SER A 418 35.72 -8.84 -25.24
CA SER A 418 36.83 -8.04 -25.79
C SER A 418 36.63 -6.54 -25.58
N ASN A 419 35.68 -6.15 -24.74
CA ASN A 419 35.30 -4.76 -24.49
C ASN A 419 35.92 -4.24 -23.18
N ASP A 420 36.19 -2.94 -23.10
CA ASP A 420 36.99 -2.34 -22.02
C ASP A 420 36.40 -2.55 -20.60
N ASP A 421 35.08 -2.69 -20.50
CA ASP A 421 34.40 -2.93 -19.23
C ASP A 421 34.27 -4.40 -18.84
N GLU A 422 34.49 -5.35 -19.77
CA GLU A 422 34.39 -6.80 -19.55
C GLU A 422 33.05 -7.25 -18.94
N THR A 423 31.94 -6.54 -19.24
CA THR A 423 30.63 -6.81 -18.62
C THR A 423 29.53 -7.23 -19.58
N THR A 424 29.70 -7.04 -20.89
CA THR A 424 28.67 -7.36 -21.89
C THR A 424 29.25 -7.53 -23.29
N GLU A 425 28.65 -8.41 -24.07
CA GLU A 425 29.15 -8.78 -25.40
C GLU A 425 28.27 -8.19 -26.49
N HIS A 426 26.95 -8.20 -26.26
CA HIS A 426 25.96 -7.70 -27.20
C HIS A 426 24.93 -6.78 -26.53
N PHE A 427 24.22 -5.98 -27.32
CA PHE A 427 23.17 -5.10 -26.84
C PHE A 427 21.90 -5.26 -27.66
N VAL A 428 20.78 -5.37 -26.95
CA VAL A 428 19.43 -5.47 -27.51
C VAL A 428 18.50 -4.46 -26.84
N VAL A 429 17.31 -4.25 -27.41
CA VAL A 429 16.32 -3.32 -26.85
C VAL A 429 15.08 -4.06 -26.41
N ILE A 430 14.74 -3.97 -25.13
CA ILE A 430 13.46 -4.43 -24.59
C ILE A 430 12.35 -3.48 -25.06
N VAL A 431 11.33 -4.05 -25.69
CA VAL A 431 10.24 -3.28 -26.31
C VAL A 431 8.86 -3.67 -25.80
N GLY A 432 8.74 -4.73 -25.02
CA GLY A 432 7.45 -5.20 -24.52
C GLY A 432 7.64 -6.25 -23.45
N MET A 433 6.52 -6.74 -22.92
CA MET A 433 6.53 -7.83 -21.95
C MET A 433 5.21 -8.60 -22.03
N GLY A 434 5.24 -9.87 -21.64
CA GLY A 434 4.06 -10.71 -21.64
C GLY A 434 4.32 -12.03 -20.92
N SER A 435 3.36 -12.93 -21.02
CA SER A 435 3.41 -14.25 -20.41
C SER A 435 2.93 -15.29 -21.41
N ASP A 436 3.51 -16.48 -21.32
CA ASP A 436 3.08 -17.66 -22.05
C ASP A 436 3.31 -18.93 -21.20
N THR A 437 3.16 -20.11 -21.80
CA THR A 437 3.33 -21.40 -21.13
C THR A 437 4.73 -21.64 -20.56
N ASN A 438 5.75 -20.91 -21.02
CA ASN A 438 7.13 -21.01 -20.54
C ASN A 438 7.46 -20.01 -19.42
N GLY A 439 6.54 -19.07 -19.16
CA GLY A 439 6.60 -18.11 -18.06
C GLY A 439 6.49 -16.66 -18.50
N ASN A 440 6.84 -15.78 -17.57
CA ASN A 440 6.83 -14.33 -17.77
C ASN A 440 8.10 -13.89 -18.50
N TYR A 441 7.95 -13.06 -19.53
CA TYR A 441 9.03 -12.63 -20.41
C TYR A 441 9.00 -11.14 -20.74
N PHE A 442 10.18 -10.65 -21.11
CA PHE A 442 10.36 -9.40 -21.86
C PHE A 442 10.57 -9.72 -23.34
N LEU A 443 9.95 -8.93 -24.22
CA LEU A 443 10.18 -8.95 -25.66
C LEU A 443 11.37 -8.07 -25.99
N PHE A 444 12.28 -8.58 -26.81
CA PHE A 444 13.46 -7.82 -27.23
C PHE A 444 13.57 -7.72 -28.76
N TYR A 445 14.11 -6.60 -29.22
CA TYR A 445 14.57 -6.42 -30.59
C TYR A 445 16.07 -6.63 -30.66
N ASP A 446 16.46 -7.55 -31.54
CA ASP A 446 17.85 -7.91 -31.77
C ASP A 446 18.36 -7.28 -33.07
N ASN A 447 19.24 -6.29 -32.90
CA ASN A 447 19.80 -5.51 -33.99
C ASN A 447 20.96 -6.21 -34.70
N ALA A 448 21.38 -7.41 -34.28
CA ALA A 448 22.43 -8.18 -34.95
C ALA A 448 22.01 -8.73 -36.32
N VAL A 449 20.72 -8.61 -36.67
CA VAL A 449 20.17 -9.05 -37.96
C VAL A 449 19.52 -7.87 -38.71
N PRO A 450 19.58 -7.85 -40.06
CA PRO A 450 18.98 -6.77 -40.85
C PRO A 450 17.45 -6.90 -40.97
N ASN A 451 16.93 -8.14 -40.92
CA ASN A 451 15.53 -8.42 -41.23
C ASN A 451 14.63 -8.21 -40.00
N SER A 452 13.70 -7.27 -40.08
CA SER A 452 12.73 -6.99 -39.00
C SER A 452 11.83 -8.18 -38.66
N SER A 453 11.59 -9.11 -39.59
CA SER A 453 10.85 -10.35 -39.28
C SER A 453 11.61 -11.34 -38.39
N VAL A 454 12.91 -11.13 -38.22
CA VAL A 454 13.76 -11.94 -37.37
C VAL A 454 14.17 -11.14 -36.13
N GLY A 455 14.73 -9.94 -36.32
CA GLY A 455 15.21 -9.08 -35.23
C GLY A 455 14.09 -8.52 -34.37
N ALA A 456 12.89 -8.33 -34.93
CA ALA A 456 11.68 -7.92 -34.21
C ALA A 456 10.61 -9.02 -34.18
N SER A 457 11.03 -10.29 -34.15
CA SER A 457 10.11 -11.42 -34.01
C SER A 457 9.44 -11.43 -32.63
N SER A 458 8.19 -11.91 -32.58
CA SER A 458 7.50 -12.21 -31.32
C SER A 458 8.14 -13.35 -30.52
N ASP A 459 9.02 -14.14 -31.16
CA ASP A 459 9.74 -15.24 -30.50
C ASP A 459 10.96 -14.75 -29.70
N ASN A 460 11.36 -13.50 -29.89
CA ASN A 460 12.50 -12.91 -29.18
C ASN A 460 12.09 -12.58 -27.75
N LYS A 461 12.26 -13.55 -26.85
CA LYS A 461 11.79 -13.52 -25.47
C LYS A 461 12.93 -13.77 -24.49
N LEU A 462 13.03 -12.91 -23.48
CA LEU A 462 13.89 -13.10 -22.30
C LEU A 462 12.98 -13.41 -21.10
N TYR A 463 13.01 -14.65 -20.64
CA TYR A 463 12.19 -15.13 -19.53
C TYR A 463 12.80 -14.74 -18.19
N CYS A 464 11.94 -14.34 -17.26
CA CYS A 464 12.32 -13.99 -15.90
C CYS A 464 12.35 -15.26 -15.02
N LYS A 465 13.55 -15.65 -14.58
CA LYS A 465 13.82 -16.85 -13.79
C LYS A 465 14.20 -16.48 -12.36
N CYS A 466 13.22 -16.41 -11.45
CA CYS A 466 13.44 -16.01 -10.05
C CYS A 466 14.46 -16.89 -9.32
N LYS A 467 14.32 -18.22 -9.44
CA LYS A 467 15.17 -19.20 -8.75
C LYS A 467 16.66 -18.97 -9.03
N ASP A 468 16.97 -18.62 -10.27
CA ASP A 468 18.34 -18.40 -10.75
C ASP A 468 18.73 -16.91 -10.70
N SER A 469 17.76 -16.02 -10.44
CA SER A 469 17.89 -14.56 -10.49
C SER A 469 18.45 -14.08 -11.84
N LYS A 470 17.91 -14.63 -12.93
CA LYS A 470 18.34 -14.35 -14.32
C LYS A 470 17.19 -13.91 -15.20
N LEU A 471 17.50 -13.07 -16.19
CA LEU A 471 16.70 -12.90 -17.40
C LEU A 471 17.42 -13.64 -18.52
N GLU A 472 16.80 -14.68 -19.08
CA GLU A 472 17.43 -15.46 -20.15
C GLU A 472 16.43 -15.97 -21.17
N GLY A 473 16.87 -16.17 -22.40
CA GLY A 473 16.03 -16.73 -23.43
C GLY A 473 16.65 -16.74 -24.80
N THR A 474 15.86 -17.08 -25.80
CA THR A 474 16.32 -17.24 -27.18
C THR A 474 15.63 -16.24 -28.09
N GLY A 475 16.17 -16.11 -29.30
CA GLY A 475 15.51 -15.40 -30.39
C GLY A 475 14.79 -16.35 -31.34
N SER A 476 14.16 -15.79 -32.35
CA SER A 476 13.67 -16.51 -33.53
C SER A 476 14.69 -17.55 -34.01
N LEU A 477 14.21 -18.74 -34.41
CA LEU A 477 15.06 -19.77 -34.99
C LEU A 477 15.76 -19.33 -36.30
N LEU A 478 15.28 -18.26 -36.92
CA LEU A 478 15.89 -17.64 -38.10
C LEU A 478 16.99 -16.63 -37.74
N ASN A 479 17.14 -16.27 -36.46
CA ASN A 479 18.18 -15.36 -36.00
C ASN A 479 19.54 -16.07 -35.98
N ARG A 480 20.24 -16.05 -37.11
CA ARG A 480 21.53 -16.73 -37.25
C ARG A 480 22.60 -16.21 -36.30
N TYR A 481 22.51 -14.97 -35.84
CA TYR A 481 23.47 -14.43 -34.88
C TYR A 481 23.41 -15.26 -33.60
N ILE A 482 22.26 -15.30 -32.91
CA ILE A 482 22.12 -16.10 -31.68
C ILE A 482 22.21 -17.62 -31.97
N GLN A 483 21.63 -18.12 -33.06
CA GLN A 483 21.51 -19.57 -33.28
C GLN A 483 22.82 -20.26 -33.72
N ILE A 484 23.68 -19.55 -34.46
CA ILE A 484 24.88 -20.13 -35.10
C ILE A 484 26.16 -19.49 -34.56
N ASN A 485 26.17 -18.18 -34.34
CA ASN A 485 27.39 -17.44 -34.04
C ASN A 485 27.68 -17.29 -32.54
N THR A 486 26.75 -17.70 -31.67
CA THR A 486 26.93 -17.67 -30.21
C THR A 486 27.05 -19.09 -29.66
N SER A 487 27.93 -19.29 -28.67
CA SER A 487 28.15 -20.60 -28.07
C SER A 487 27.00 -21.02 -27.16
N LYS A 488 26.38 -20.06 -26.44
CA LYS A 488 25.22 -20.32 -25.57
C LYS A 488 23.94 -20.63 -26.34
N LYS A 489 23.79 -20.13 -27.59
CA LYS A 489 22.53 -20.15 -28.38
C LYS A 489 21.32 -19.56 -27.65
N LYS A 490 21.60 -18.79 -26.61
CA LYS A 490 20.65 -18.08 -25.75
C LYS A 490 21.36 -16.86 -25.20
N TYR A 491 20.58 -15.87 -24.83
CA TYR A 491 21.06 -14.68 -24.15
C TYR A 491 20.79 -14.76 -22.66
N VAL A 492 21.74 -14.27 -21.88
CA VAL A 492 21.57 -13.94 -20.46
C VAL A 492 21.76 -12.43 -20.33
N VAL A 493 20.81 -11.72 -19.72
CA VAL A 493 20.95 -10.27 -19.52
C VAL A 493 22.07 -9.99 -18.51
N THR A 494 23.05 -9.21 -18.94
CA THR A 494 24.19 -8.80 -18.12
C THR A 494 23.92 -7.49 -17.41
N GLN A 495 23.30 -6.52 -18.10
CA GLN A 495 23.06 -5.20 -17.57
C GLN A 495 21.78 -4.57 -18.12
N ILE A 496 21.14 -3.71 -17.33
CA ILE A 496 19.99 -2.91 -17.74
C ILE A 496 20.36 -1.44 -17.61
N ARG A 497 20.10 -0.65 -18.65
CA ARG A 497 20.43 0.78 -18.69
C ARG A 497 19.20 1.64 -18.53
N GLU A 498 19.18 2.50 -17.52
CA GLU A 498 18.05 3.40 -17.35
C GLU A 498 17.88 4.31 -18.57
N THR A 499 16.64 4.49 -18.97
CA THR A 499 16.18 5.30 -20.09
C THR A 499 15.43 6.54 -19.57
N LYS A 500 15.59 7.67 -20.26
CA LYS A 500 14.94 8.96 -20.01
C LYS A 500 14.23 9.49 -21.24
#